data_AF-A0A9Q0NZ45-F1
#
_entry.id   AF-A0A9Q0NZ45-F1
#
_cell.length_a   1.000
_cell.length_b   1.000
_cell.length_c   1.000
_cell.angle_alpha   90.00
_cell.angle_beta   90.00
_cell.angle_gamma   90.00
#
_symmetry.space_group_name_H-M   'P 1'
#
loop_
_entity.id
_entity.type
_entity.pdbx_description
1 polymer ?
#
loop_
_entity_poly.entity_id
_entity_poly.type
_entity_poly.pdbx_seq_one_letter_code
_entity_poly.pdbx_strand_id
1 'polypeptide(L)'
;MDEIWERAVETALEGQTDNLAVRALTLDGAVKCIQGRISGGLEFLVEAGLESLRDLDLSNNRIQYIEDLAPLAKLRLVSLDLYECPVTRVKDYRASVFGLISSLKYLDKMDAEENERPESDDDEEEEEGGGGGGSWEW
;
A
#
# COMPACT_ATOMS: atom_id res chain seq x y z
N MET A 1 20.62 9.83 6.26
CA MET A 1 20.52 8.85 5.16
C MET A 1 19.13 8.90 4.52
N ASP A 2 18.35 9.97 4.78
CA ASP A 2 16.88 9.92 4.80
C ASP A 2 16.24 10.88 3.78
N GLU A 3 17.03 11.79 3.18
CA GLU A 3 16.53 12.79 2.22
C GLU A 3 15.93 12.17 0.95
N ILE A 4 16.34 10.95 0.57
CA ILE A 4 15.81 10.28 -0.63
C ILE A 4 14.37 9.81 -0.39
N TRP A 5 14.08 9.29 0.81
CA TRP A 5 12.72 8.85 1.17
C TRP A 5 11.78 10.03 1.32
N GLU A 6 12.21 11.07 2.04
CA GLU A 6 11.46 12.30 2.19
C GLU A 6 11.12 12.90 0.83
N ARG A 7 12.12 13.08 -0.05
CA ARG A 7 11.87 13.59 -1.40
C ARG A 7 11.00 12.67 -2.25
N ALA A 8 11.13 11.35 -2.13
CA ALA A 8 10.31 10.42 -2.90
C ALA A 8 8.84 10.49 -2.47
N VAL A 9 8.58 10.56 -1.16
CA VAL A 9 7.23 10.75 -0.61
C VAL A 9 6.70 12.12 -1.02
N GLU A 10 7.46 13.20 -0.86
CA GLU A 10 7.05 14.54 -1.31
C GLU A 10 6.76 14.58 -2.81
N THR A 11 7.58 13.93 -3.64
CA THR A 11 7.37 13.86 -5.10
C THR A 11 6.13 13.05 -5.44
N ALA A 12 5.87 11.94 -4.73
CA ALA A 12 4.68 11.12 -4.94
C ALA A 12 3.39 11.81 -4.45
N LEU A 13 3.51 12.66 -3.42
CA LEU A 13 2.45 13.55 -2.95
C LEU A 13 2.38 14.86 -3.76
N GLU A 14 3.33 15.12 -4.66
CA GLU A 14 3.39 16.36 -5.44
C GLU A 14 2.18 16.44 -6.37
N GLY A 15 1.22 17.31 -6.04
CA GLY A 15 -0.07 17.43 -6.74
C GLY A 15 -1.27 16.85 -5.98
N GLN A 16 -1.05 16.20 -4.84
CA GLN A 16 -2.12 15.84 -3.90
C GLN A 16 -2.32 16.98 -2.89
N THR A 17 -3.51 17.59 -2.90
CA THR A 17 -3.83 18.74 -2.03
C THR A 17 -4.15 18.32 -0.60
N ASP A 18 -4.55 17.06 -0.42
CA ASP A 18 -5.05 16.52 0.83
C ASP A 18 -4.39 15.17 1.10
N ASN A 19 -3.34 15.16 1.93
CA ASN A 19 -2.64 13.93 2.34
C ASN A 19 -3.60 12.90 2.99
N LEU A 20 -4.71 13.36 3.57
CA LEU A 20 -5.78 12.53 4.13
C LEU A 20 -6.70 11.90 3.07
N ALA A 21 -6.70 12.38 1.84
CA ALA A 21 -7.47 11.81 0.72
C ALA A 21 -6.65 10.77 -0.07
N VAL A 22 -5.36 10.65 0.22
CA VAL A 22 -4.43 9.79 -0.52
C VAL A 22 -4.71 8.34 -0.19
N ARG A 23 -5.30 7.64 -1.15
CA ARG A 23 -5.60 6.20 -1.04
C ARG A 23 -4.50 5.34 -1.63
N ALA A 24 -3.76 5.85 -2.62
CA ALA A 24 -2.69 5.11 -3.29
C ALA A 24 -1.41 5.96 -3.38
N LEU A 25 -0.26 5.32 -3.14
CA LEU A 25 1.05 5.94 -3.29
C LEU A 25 2.00 4.98 -4.01
N THR A 26 2.69 5.48 -5.04
CA THR A 26 3.64 4.70 -5.84
C THR A 26 5.04 5.24 -5.66
N LEU A 27 5.95 4.39 -5.16
CA LEU A 27 7.37 4.67 -4.96
C LEU A 27 8.26 3.65 -5.69
N ASP A 28 7.77 3.11 -6.81
CA ASP A 28 8.48 2.18 -7.69
C ASP A 28 9.84 2.79 -8.10
N GLY A 29 10.93 2.09 -7.74
CA GLY A 29 12.30 2.50 -8.07
C GLY A 29 12.72 3.90 -7.59
N ALA A 30 11.87 4.60 -6.85
CA ALA A 30 12.09 5.95 -6.36
C ALA A 30 13.14 5.96 -5.26
N VAL A 31 13.19 4.88 -4.47
CA VAL A 31 14.09 4.77 -3.33
C VAL A 31 15.04 3.60 -3.51
N LYS A 32 15.96 3.76 -4.48
CA LYS A 32 17.13 2.89 -4.65
C LYS A 32 18.08 2.99 -3.45
N CYS A 33 17.66 2.44 -2.32
CA CYS A 33 18.42 2.43 -1.09
C CYS A 33 19.63 1.50 -1.28
N ILE A 34 20.83 2.09 -1.37
CA ILE A 34 22.08 1.35 -1.64
C ILE A 34 22.43 0.42 -0.46
N GLN A 35 21.94 0.72 0.75
CA GLN A 35 22.26 -0.02 1.99
C GLN A 35 21.26 -1.12 2.37
N GLY A 36 20.14 -1.28 1.66
CA GLY A 36 19.19 -2.36 1.90
C GLY A 36 18.36 -2.27 3.19
N ARG A 37 18.46 -1.16 3.94
CA ARG A 37 17.53 -0.82 5.04
C ARG A 37 16.53 0.20 4.56
N ILE A 38 15.25 -0.14 4.64
CA ILE A 38 14.16 0.78 4.29
C ILE A 38 13.31 1.18 5.50
N SER A 39 13.50 0.51 6.64
CA SER A 39 12.80 0.75 7.90
C SER A 39 12.66 2.25 8.25
N GLY A 40 13.74 3.02 8.20
CA GLY A 40 13.70 4.46 8.48
C GLY A 40 12.86 5.28 7.49
N GLY A 41 12.84 4.87 6.21
CA GLY A 41 12.01 5.52 5.19
C GLY A 41 10.52 5.22 5.32
N LEU A 42 10.19 3.99 5.75
CA LEU A 42 8.80 3.63 6.03
C LEU A 42 8.26 4.31 7.28
N GLU A 43 9.11 4.58 8.29
CA GLU A 43 8.70 5.42 9.43
C GLU A 43 8.29 6.82 8.99
N PHE A 44 9.01 7.44 8.06
CA PHE A 44 8.63 8.73 7.47
C PHE A 44 7.25 8.69 6.80
N LEU A 45 6.94 7.59 6.12
CA LEU A 45 5.63 7.36 5.49
C LEU A 45 4.50 7.32 6.53
N VAL A 46 4.76 6.75 7.71
CA VAL A 46 3.85 6.78 8.85
C VAL A 46 3.76 8.20 9.44
N GLU A 47 4.87 8.91 9.57
CA GLU A 47 4.92 10.29 10.07
C GLU A 47 4.25 11.30 9.13
N ALA A 48 4.18 11.01 7.83
CA ALA A 48 3.47 11.82 6.84
C ALA A 48 1.95 11.88 7.07
N GLY A 49 1.40 11.02 7.95
CA GLY A 49 -0.01 11.08 8.36
C GLY A 49 -0.98 10.53 7.31
N LEU A 50 -0.54 9.56 6.50
CA LEU A 50 -1.30 8.96 5.41
C LEU A 50 -2.31 7.91 5.93
N GLU A 51 -3.28 8.32 6.74
CA GLU A 51 -4.25 7.42 7.38
C GLU A 51 -5.22 6.72 6.41
N SER A 52 -5.47 7.37 5.27
CA SER A 52 -6.34 6.85 4.20
C SER A 52 -5.60 5.99 3.20
N LEU A 53 -4.29 5.82 3.33
CA LEU A 53 -3.52 5.01 2.40
C LEU A 53 -3.97 3.56 2.47
N ARG A 54 -4.23 2.97 1.31
CA ARG A 54 -4.69 1.61 1.09
C ARG A 54 -3.76 0.87 0.15
N ASP A 55 -3.28 1.53 -0.90
CA ASP A 55 -2.43 0.93 -1.92
C ASP A 55 -1.02 1.55 -1.85
N LEU A 56 -0.01 0.71 -1.67
CA LEU A 56 1.38 1.13 -1.66
C LEU A 56 2.20 0.27 -2.62
N ASP A 57 2.88 0.92 -3.55
CA ASP A 57 3.77 0.25 -4.49
C ASP A 57 5.23 0.61 -4.15
N LEU A 58 6.00 -0.41 -3.74
CA LEU A 58 7.43 -0.32 -3.46
C LEU A 58 8.23 -1.24 -4.39
N SER A 59 7.70 -1.58 -5.56
CA SER A 59 8.41 -2.40 -6.55
C SER A 59 9.72 -1.75 -7.00
N ASN A 60 10.63 -2.55 -7.57
CA ASN A 60 12.00 -2.15 -7.94
C ASN A 60 12.87 -1.53 -6.82
N ASN A 61 12.49 -1.70 -5.55
CA ASN A 61 13.29 -1.27 -4.42
C ASN A 61 14.18 -2.42 -3.88
N ARG A 62 15.20 -2.06 -3.08
CA ARG A 62 16.15 -3.04 -2.52
C ARG A 62 15.77 -3.46 -1.10
N ILE A 63 14.56 -3.99 -0.94
CA ILE A 63 14.09 -4.50 0.36
C ILE A 63 14.59 -5.93 0.53
N GLN A 64 15.43 -6.14 1.54
CA GLN A 64 16.03 -7.47 1.80
C GLN A 64 15.34 -8.20 2.96
N TYR A 65 14.79 -7.47 3.93
CA TYR A 65 14.25 -8.05 5.15
C TYR A 65 12.79 -7.66 5.36
N ILE A 66 11.99 -8.60 5.87
CA ILE A 66 10.55 -8.38 6.16
C ILE A 66 10.38 -7.47 7.38
N GLU A 67 11.33 -7.52 8.33
CA GLU A 67 11.40 -6.61 9.48
C GLU A 67 11.48 -5.13 9.08
N ASP A 68 12.01 -4.80 7.89
CA ASP A 68 11.98 -3.43 7.40
C ASP A 68 10.55 -2.93 7.14
N LEU A 69 9.60 -3.84 6.88
CA LEU A 69 8.18 -3.53 6.66
C LEU A 69 7.41 -3.32 7.99
N ALA A 70 8.04 -3.51 9.15
CA ALA A 70 7.38 -3.36 10.45
C ALA A 70 6.67 -2.01 10.66
N PRO A 71 7.18 -0.86 10.16
CA PRO A 71 6.47 0.41 10.27
C PRO A 71 5.16 0.43 9.48
N LEU A 72 5.08 -0.30 8.36
CA LEU A 72 3.86 -0.39 7.54
C LEU A 72 2.71 -1.06 8.29
N ALA A 73 2.99 -1.88 9.29
CA ALA A 73 1.94 -2.47 10.14
C ALA A 73 1.14 -1.41 10.93
N LYS A 74 1.68 -0.20 11.10
CA LYS A 74 0.95 0.94 11.69
C LYS A 74 -0.05 1.55 10.71
N LEU A 75 0.14 1.34 9.40
CA LEU A 75 -0.74 1.81 8.33
C LEU A 75 -1.78 0.73 8.01
N ARG A 76 -2.98 1.17 7.59
CA ARG A 76 -4.07 0.26 7.19
C ARG A 76 -4.02 -0.02 5.69
N LEU A 77 -2.88 -0.53 5.24
CA LEU A 77 -2.69 -0.92 3.84
C LEU A 77 -3.55 -2.15 3.51
N VAL A 78 -4.13 -2.13 2.32
CA VAL A 78 -4.94 -3.19 1.72
C VAL A 78 -4.18 -3.87 0.58
N SER A 79 -3.40 -3.12 -0.18
CA SER A 79 -2.58 -3.63 -1.28
C SER A 79 -1.12 -3.18 -1.13
N LEU A 80 -0.19 -4.11 -1.27
CA LEU A 80 1.25 -3.85 -1.22
C LEU A 80 1.92 -4.56 -2.39
N ASP A 81 2.72 -3.83 -3.16
CA ASP A 81 3.52 -4.38 -4.25
C ASP A 81 5.01 -4.30 -3.89
N LEU A 82 5.69 -5.45 -3.86
CA LEU A 82 7.12 -5.57 -3.60
C LEU A 82 7.82 -6.26 -4.78
N TYR A 83 7.24 -6.20 -5.97
CA TYR A 83 7.79 -6.84 -7.16
C TYR A 83 9.23 -6.36 -7.44
N GLU A 84 10.08 -7.28 -7.91
CA GLU A 84 11.54 -7.08 -8.06
C GLU A 84 12.32 -6.75 -6.77
N CYS A 85 11.70 -6.83 -5.58
CA CYS A 85 12.45 -6.73 -4.32
C CYS A 85 13.11 -8.06 -3.92
N PRO A 86 14.32 -8.06 -3.35
CA PRO A 86 14.99 -9.26 -2.85
C PRO A 86 14.17 -10.06 -1.82
N VAL A 87 13.30 -9.38 -1.06
CA VAL A 87 12.42 -9.97 -0.04
C VAL A 87 11.45 -11.01 -0.62
N THR A 88 11.07 -10.90 -1.89
CA THR A 88 10.21 -11.88 -2.59
C THR A 88 10.85 -13.27 -2.67
N ARG A 89 12.18 -13.37 -2.54
CA ARG A 89 12.94 -14.63 -2.52
C ARG A 89 13.02 -15.27 -1.13
N VAL A 90 12.54 -14.59 -0.09
CA VAL A 90 12.57 -15.09 1.29
C VAL A 90 11.54 -16.21 1.44
N LYS A 91 11.91 -17.28 2.14
CA LYS A 91 11.00 -18.38 2.43
C LYS A 91 9.87 -17.89 3.33
N ASP A 92 8.64 -18.30 3.05
CA ASP A 92 7.45 -17.88 3.79
C ASP A 92 7.19 -16.35 3.73
N TYR A 93 7.70 -15.68 2.68
CA TYR A 93 7.56 -14.25 2.46
C TYR A 93 6.11 -13.77 2.56
N ARG A 94 5.19 -14.36 1.78
CA ARG A 94 3.77 -13.95 1.78
C ARG A 94 3.16 -14.08 3.18
N ALA A 95 3.29 -15.27 3.79
CA ALA A 95 2.77 -15.52 5.13
C ALA A 95 3.35 -14.58 6.19
N SER A 96 4.64 -14.26 6.09
CA SER A 96 5.31 -13.33 7.00
C SER A 96 4.83 -11.89 6.81
N VAL A 97 4.62 -11.44 5.57
CA VAL A 97 4.11 -10.09 5.28
C VAL A 97 2.64 -9.94 5.70
N PHE A 98 1.79 -10.90 5.36
CA PHE A 98 0.39 -10.92 5.82
C PHE A 98 0.29 -11.02 7.36
N GLY A 99 1.21 -11.75 8.00
CA GLY A 99 1.29 -11.82 9.47
C GLY A 99 1.78 -10.52 10.11
N LEU A 100 2.65 -9.77 9.42
CA LEU A 100 3.15 -8.48 9.89
C LEU A 100 2.10 -7.37 9.71
N ILE A 101 1.42 -7.35 8.57
CA ILE A 101 0.41 -6.36 8.20
C ILE A 101 -0.94 -7.08 8.10
N SER A 102 -1.62 -7.23 9.23
CA SER A 102 -2.88 -7.96 9.29
C SER A 102 -4.03 -7.30 8.51
N SER A 103 -3.90 -6.02 8.13
CA SER A 103 -4.87 -5.33 7.28
C SER A 103 -4.70 -5.62 5.79
N LEU A 104 -3.55 -6.19 5.39
CA LEU A 104 -3.22 -6.42 4.00
C LEU A 104 -4.11 -7.51 3.42
N LYS A 105 -4.72 -7.21 2.27
CA LYS A 105 -5.58 -8.12 1.53
C LYS A 105 -4.88 -8.65 0.27
N TYR A 106 -4.10 -7.80 -0.39
CA TYR A 106 -3.38 -8.11 -1.62
C TYR A 106 -1.88 -7.84 -1.46
N LEU A 107 -1.07 -8.81 -1.86
CA LEU A 107 0.38 -8.76 -1.89
C LEU A 107 0.88 -9.16 -3.28
N ASP A 108 1.63 -8.27 -3.92
CA ASP A 108 2.08 -8.42 -5.31
C ASP A 108 0.89 -8.67 -6.26
N LYS A 109 -0.20 -7.92 -6.05
CA LYS A 109 -1.50 -8.03 -6.77
C LYS A 109 -2.27 -9.34 -6.57
N MET A 110 -1.77 -10.23 -5.72
CA MET A 110 -2.40 -11.51 -5.41
C MET A 110 -2.87 -11.51 -3.95
N ASP A 111 -4.00 -12.13 -3.65
CA ASP A 111 -4.48 -12.25 -2.27
C ASP A 111 -3.79 -13.40 -1.50
N ALA A 112 -4.23 -13.67 -0.26
CA ALA A 112 -3.72 -14.77 0.56
C ALA A 112 -3.99 -16.15 -0.06
N GLU A 113 -5.05 -16.28 -0.86
CA GLU A 113 -5.43 -17.46 -1.64
C GLU A 113 -4.83 -17.48 -3.06
N GLU A 114 -3.90 -16.57 -3.37
CA GLU A 114 -3.21 -16.45 -4.66
C GLU A 114 -4.10 -16.05 -5.85
N ASN A 115 -5.28 -15.47 -5.61
CA ASN A 115 -6.11 -14.89 -6.66
C ASN A 115 -5.66 -13.46 -6.98
N GLU A 116 -5.70 -13.10 -8.26
CA GLU A 116 -5.41 -11.76 -8.72
C GLU A 116 -6.53 -10.79 -8.29
N ARG A 117 -6.16 -9.56 -7.89
CA ARG A 117 -7.15 -8.52 -7.60
C ARG A 117 -8.03 -8.33 -8.85
N PRO A 118 -9.37 -8.48 -8.73
CA PRO A 118 -10.25 -8.26 -9.88
C PRO A 118 -10.12 -6.82 -10.37
N GLU A 119 -9.96 -6.63 -11.69
CA GLU A 119 -9.79 -5.31 -12.32
C GLU A 119 -11.01 -4.38 -12.17
N SER A 120 -12.15 -4.86 -11.64
CA SER A 120 -13.43 -4.12 -11.57
C SER A 120 -13.75 -3.44 -10.23
N ASP A 121 -12.80 -3.34 -9.29
CA ASP A 121 -13.01 -2.75 -7.96
C ASP A 121 -12.80 -1.22 -7.90
N ASP A 122 -13.02 -0.51 -9.02
CA ASP A 122 -12.90 0.98 -9.09
C ASP A 122 -14.25 1.70 -8.87
N ASP A 123 -15.36 0.98 -8.81
CA ASP A 123 -16.68 1.58 -8.64
C ASP A 123 -17.56 0.64 -7.80
N GLU A 124 -17.77 0.97 -6.53
CA GLU A 124 -19.13 1.22 -6.02
C GLU A 124 -19.04 1.69 -4.56
N GLU A 125 -19.40 2.96 -4.42
CA GLU A 125 -19.64 3.67 -3.18
C GLU A 125 -20.65 2.91 -2.29
N GLU A 126 -20.64 3.24 -1.00
CA GLU A 126 -21.64 2.80 -0.02
C GLU A 126 -23.06 3.25 -0.40
N GLU A 127 -23.72 2.54 -1.31
CA GLU A 127 -25.17 2.58 -1.44
C GLU A 127 -25.72 1.27 -0.87
N GLU A 128 -26.48 1.40 0.22
CA GLU A 128 -27.83 0.84 0.32
C GLU A 128 -28.33 0.98 1.76
N GLY A 129 -29.22 1.95 1.95
CA GLY A 129 -29.85 2.30 3.21
C GLY A 129 -31.36 2.57 3.14
N GLY A 130 -32.05 2.11 2.08
CA GLY A 130 -33.43 1.61 2.17
C GLY A 130 -34.62 2.57 1.95
N GLY A 131 -35.56 2.10 1.13
CA GLY A 131 -37.00 2.30 1.39
C GLY A 131 -37.87 2.65 0.18
N GLY A 132 -38.32 1.63 -0.57
CA GLY A 132 -39.13 1.80 -1.77
C GLY A 132 -40.56 2.36 -1.58
N GLY A 133 -41.18 2.70 -2.71
CA GLY A 133 -42.59 3.09 -2.80
C GLY A 133 -42.99 3.64 -4.16
N GLY A 134 -42.98 2.80 -5.20
CA GLY A 134 -43.44 3.17 -6.53
C GLY A 134 -44.95 3.45 -6.57
N SER A 135 -45.32 4.57 -7.19
CA SER A 135 -46.68 4.85 -7.64
C SER A 135 -46.60 5.48 -9.02
N TRP A 136 -46.59 4.64 -10.05
CA TRP A 136 -46.77 5.09 -11.44
C TRP A 136 -48.17 4.62 -11.86
N GLU A 137 -49.16 5.49 -11.75
CA GLU A 137 -50.47 5.33 -12.39
C GLU A 137 -50.46 6.08 -13.73
N TRP A 138 -50.74 5.36 -14.82
CA TRP A 138 -51.12 5.92 -16.12
C TRP A 138 -52.32 5.12 -16.63
#